data_AF-A0A7W1DTZ2-F1
#
_entry.id   AF-A0A7W1DTZ2-F1
#
_cell.length_a   1.000
_cell.length_b   1.000
_cell.length_c   1.000
_cell.angle_alpha   90.00
_cell.angle_beta   90.00
_cell.angle_gamma   90.00
#
_symmetry.space_group_name_H-M   'P 1'
#
loop_
_entity.id
_entity.type
_entity.pdbx_description
1 polymer ?
#
loop_
_entity_poly.entity_id
_entity_poly.type
_entity_poly.pdbx_seq_one_letter_code
_entity_poly.pdbx_strand_id
1 'polypeptide(L)' 'MRMQRKRFHDAVDVRRFPHGRVDVVELDDVVGRMTYEPGWRWSTDIKPIAGTEWCTYH' A
#
# COMPACT_ATOMS: atom_id res chain seq x y z
N MET A 1 3.70 24.97 5.54
CA MET A 1 2.92 24.05 4.69
C MET A 1 3.18 24.41 3.24
N ARG A 2 3.87 23.55 2.49
CA ARG A 2 4.17 23.77 1.07
C ARG A 2 3.17 22.99 0.25
N MET A 3 2.58 23.62 -0.77
CA MET A 3 1.74 22.88 -1.71
C MET A 3 2.63 21.98 -2.57
N GLN A 4 2.38 20.68 -2.51
CA GLN A 4 3.12 19.66 -3.27
C GLN A 4 2.16 18.80 -4.09
N ARG A 5 2.66 18.23 -5.20
CA ARG A 5 1.92 17.30 -6.06
C ARG A 5 2.87 16.24 -6.60
N LYS A 6 2.56 14.98 -6.34
CA LYS A 6 3.20 13.81 -6.97
C LYS A 6 2.15 12.90 -7.58
N ARG A 7 2.53 12.14 -8.61
CA ARG A 7 1.64 11.17 -9.25
C ARG A 7 2.08 9.76 -8.83
N PHE A 8 1.11 8.92 -8.46
CA PHE A 8 1.41 7.54 -8.08
C PHE A 8 1.99 6.68 -9.21
N HIS A 9 1.82 7.08 -10.47
CA HIS A 9 2.48 6.37 -11.58
C HIS A 9 4.00 6.58 -11.62
N ASP A 10 4.51 7.60 -10.94
CA ASP A 10 5.94 7.88 -10.79
C ASP A 10 6.48 7.39 -9.43
N ALA A 11 5.68 6.62 -8.68
CA ALA A 11 6.10 6.10 -7.38
C ALA A 11 7.32 5.18 -7.55
N VAL A 12 8.37 5.46 -6.79
CA VAL A 12 9.59 4.64 -6.79
C VAL A 12 9.47 3.50 -5.77
N ASP A 13 8.80 3.74 -4.65
CA ASP A 13 8.46 2.69 -3.67
C ASP A 13 7.13 2.04 -4.08
N VAL A 14 7.24 0.87 -4.73
CA VAL A 14 6.10 0.04 -5.15
C VAL A 14 6.21 -1.33 -4.50
N ARG A 15 5.29 -1.61 -3.58
CA ARG A 15 5.25 -2.86 -2.80
C ARG A 15 4.19 -3.78 -3.39
N ARG A 16 4.57 -5.00 -3.79
CA ARG A 16 3.65 -5.98 -4.40
C ARG A 16 3.33 -7.10 -3.42
N PHE A 17 2.09 -7.58 -3.46
CA PHE A 17 1.59 -8.76 -2.76
C PHE A 17 0.72 -9.57 -3.75
N PRO A 18 0.33 -10.82 -3.46
CA PRO A 18 -0.18 -11.73 -4.48
C PRO A 18 -1.37 -11.18 -5.30
N HIS A 19 -2.35 -10.54 -4.65
CA HIS A 19 -3.48 -9.91 -5.32
C HIS A 19 -3.49 -8.38 -5.21
N GLY A 20 -2.34 -7.73 -5.38
CA GLY A 20 -2.30 -6.28 -5.49
C GLY A 20 -0.97 -5.62 -5.20
N ARG A 21 -1.03 -4.29 -5.02
CA ARG A 21 0.15 -3.47 -4.74
C ARG A 21 -0.17 -2.22 -3.95
N VAL A 22 0.88 -1.61 -3.41
CA VAL A 22 0.88 -0.28 -2.81
C VAL A 22 1.89 0.59 -3.54
N ASP A 23 1.42 1.67 -4.16
CA ASP A 23 2.27 2.72 -4.74
C ASP A 23 2.47 3.82 -3.67
N VAL A 24 3.70 4.05 -3.20
CA VAL A 24 4.00 5.02 -2.14
C VAL A 24 4.68 6.26 -2.72
N VAL A 25 4.17 7.44 -2.34
CA VAL A 25 4.80 8.72 -2.65
C VAL A 25 5.09 9.48 -1.36
N GLU A 26 6.29 10.03 -1.26
CA GLU A 26 6.69 10.88 -0.15
C GLU A 26 6.45 12.35 -0.51
N LEU A 27 5.69 13.06 0.30
CA LEU A 27 5.52 14.50 0.27
C LEU A 27 6.19 15.09 1.52
N ASP A 28 5.58 16.10 2.14
CA ASP A 28 5.85 16.45 3.54
C ASP A 28 5.33 15.37 4.53
N ASP A 29 4.55 14.41 4.03
CA ASP A 29 4.06 13.19 4.71
C ASP A 29 4.06 12.01 3.71
N VAL A 30 3.81 10.79 4.17
CA VAL A 30 3.80 9.57 3.33
C VAL A 30 2.38 9.25 2.89
N VAL A 31 2.17 9.10 1.59
CA VAL A 31 0.87 8.70 1.01
C VAL A 31 1.03 7.41 0.23
N GLY A 32 0.28 6.38 0.62
CA GLY A 32 0.20 5.10 -0.09
C GLY A 32 -1.14 4.94 -0.83
N ARG A 33 -1.09 4.50 -2.09
CA ARG A 33 -2.27 4.06 -2.84
C ARG A 33 -2.27 2.54 -2.98
N MET A 34 -3.26 1.90 -2.36
CA MET A 34 -3.46 0.46 -2.47
C MET A 34 -4.35 0.13 -3.68
N THR A 35 -3.95 -0.85 -4.48
CA THR A 35 -4.77 -1.42 -5.56
C THR A 35 -4.93 -2.91 -5.29
N TYR A 36 -6.18 -3.36 -5.18
CA TYR A 36 -6.53 -4.75 -4.95
C TYR A 36 -7.09 -5.38 -6.21
N GLU A 37 -6.65 -6.59 -6.50
CA GLU A 37 -7.15 -7.40 -7.60
C GLU A 37 -8.26 -8.34 -7.11
N PRO A 38 -9.15 -8.82 -8.00
CA PRO A 38 -10.15 -9.82 -7.63
C PRO A 38 -9.51 -11.04 -6.95
N GLY A 39 -10.12 -11.51 -5.86
CA GLY A 39 -9.57 -12.61 -5.05
C GLY A 39 -8.73 -12.17 -3.85
N TRP A 40 -8.43 -10.87 -3.73
CA TRP A 40 -7.69 -10.34 -2.58
C TRP A 40 -8.37 -10.65 -1.24
N ARG A 41 -7.56 -11.12 -0.28
CA ARG A 41 -7.99 -11.29 1.11
C ARG A 41 -6.83 -11.07 2.06
N TRP A 42 -7.03 -10.24 3.08
CA TRP A 42 -5.99 -9.92 4.07
C TRP A 42 -5.29 -11.17 4.65
N SER A 43 -6.05 -12.20 5.02
CA SER A 43 -5.50 -13.40 5.66
C SER A 43 -4.65 -14.30 4.76
N THR A 44 -4.72 -14.14 3.44
CA THR A 44 -3.87 -14.86 2.48
C THR A 44 -2.77 -13.97 1.92
N ASP A 45 -3.10 -12.71 1.65
CA ASP A 45 -2.22 -11.79 0.91
C ASP A 45 -1.29 -10.98 1.81
N ILE A 46 -1.76 -10.60 3.00
CA ILE A 46 -1.07 -9.65 3.87
C ILE A 46 -0.64 -10.28 5.17
N LYS A 47 -1.43 -11.20 5.75
CA LYS A 47 -1.08 -11.89 7.01
C LYS A 47 0.33 -12.50 7.02
N PRO A 48 0.82 -13.17 5.95
CA PRO A 48 2.19 -13.68 5.92
C PRO A 48 3.26 -12.58 5.99
N ILE A 49 2.93 -11.36 5.54
CA ILE A 49 3.81 -10.19 5.53
C ILE A 49 3.71 -9.43 6.87
N ALA A 50 2.50 -9.27 7.40
CA ALA A 50 2.22 -8.51 8.61
C ALA A 50 2.62 -9.25 9.89
N GLY A 51 2.62 -10.59 9.88
CA GLY A 51 2.98 -11.40 11.04
C GLY A 51 2.00 -11.32 12.21
N THR A 52 0.83 -10.71 12.02
CA THR A 52 -0.23 -10.59 13.04
C THR A 52 -1.36 -11.59 12.79
N GLU A 53 -2.15 -11.90 13.82
CA GLU A 53 -3.31 -12.80 13.66
C GLU A 53 -4.44 -12.14 12.86
N TRP A 54 -4.67 -10.85 13.11
CA TRP A 54 -5.73 -10.02 12.55
C TRP A 54 -5.19 -8.74 11.89
N CYS A 55 -6.00 -8.16 11.01
CA CYS A 55 -5.73 -6.81 10.50
C CYS A 55 -5.85 -5.83 11.67
N THR A 56 -4.77 -5.09 11.95
CA THR A 56 -4.70 -4.15 13.08
C THR A 56 -5.01 -2.71 12.68
N TYR A 57 -5.44 -2.47 11.43
CA TYR A 57 -5.94 -1.17 11.03
C TYR A 57 -7.33 -0.98 11.67
N HIS A 58 -7.45 0.05 12.52
CA HIS A 58 -8.66 0.45 13.23
C HIS A 58 -9.11 1.84 12.77
#